data_AF-A0A7K7GQ68-F1
#
_entry.id   AF-A0A7K7GQ68-F1
#
_cell.length_a   1.000
_cell.length_b   1.000
_cell.length_c   1.000
_cell.angle_alpha   90.00
_cell.angle_beta   90.00
_cell.angle_gamma   90.00
#
_symmetry.space_group_name_H-M   'P 1'
#
loop_
_entity.id
_entity.type
_entity.pdbx_description
1 polymer ?
#
loop_
_entity_poly.entity_id
_entity_poly.type
_entity_poly.pdbx_seq_one_letter_code
_entity_poly.pdbx_strand_id
1 'polypeptide(L)' 'MLLLLLGIIVLHVTVLVLLFVSTIVSQWLVNGEHRADLWQNCTSGSSFHCLASSSN' A
#
# COMPACT_ATOMS: atom_id res chain seq x y z
N MET A 1 26.14 -2.56 -23.36
CA MET A 1 26.41 -2.18 -21.96
C MET A 1 25.69 -0.89 -21.55
N LEU A 2 25.69 0.14 -22.39
CA LEU A 2 24.92 1.38 -22.15
C LEU A 2 23.40 1.15 -22.01
N LEU A 3 22.81 0.28 -22.85
CA LEU A 3 21.40 -0.10 -22.78
C LEU A 3 21.02 -0.79 -21.46
N LEU A 4 21.91 -1.66 -20.95
CA LEU A 4 21.69 -2.34 -19.68
C LEU A 4 21.74 -1.33 -18.53
N LEU A 5 22.67 -0.39 -18.56
CA LEU A 5 22.82 0.65 -17.54
C LEU A 5 21.61 1.58 -17.51
N LEU A 6 21.11 2.00 -18.68
CA LEU A 6 19.89 2.81 -18.80
C LEU A 6 18.67 2.06 -18.25
N GLY A 7 18.50 0.79 -18.60
CA GLY A 7 17.38 -0.03 -18.13
C GLY A 7 17.36 -0.19 -16.61
N ILE A 8 18.54 -0.40 -15.98
CA ILE A 8 18.65 -0.52 -14.53
C ILE A 8 18.27 0.79 -13.83
N ILE A 9 18.69 1.95 -14.36
CA ILE A 9 18.33 3.26 -13.79
C ILE A 9 16.80 3.44 -13.82
N VAL A 10 16.16 3.14 -14.94
CA VAL A 10 14.70 3.24 -15.09
C VAL A 10 13.98 2.28 -14.13
N LEU A 11 14.48 1.05 -13.98
CA LEU A 11 13.95 0.05 -13.03
C LEU A 11 14.04 0.55 -11.58
N HIS A 12 15.15 1.19 -11.20
CA HIS A 12 15.29 1.73 -9.84
C HIS A 12 14.30 2.87 -9.58
N VAL A 13 14.18 3.83 -10.51
CA VAL A 13 13.24 4.95 -10.38
C VAL A 13 11.80 4.45 -10.25
N THR A 14 11.43 3.46 -11.05
CA THR A 14 10.08 2.86 -10.97
C THR A 14 9.85 2.18 -9.62
N VAL A 15 10.80 1.41 -9.09
CA VAL A 15 10.69 0.81 -7.75
C VAL A 15 10.55 1.87 -6.66
N LEU A 16 11.31 2.97 -6.72
CA LEU A 16 11.19 4.06 -5.74
C LEU A 16 9.78 4.69 -5.75
N VAL A 17 9.20 4.90 -6.93
CA VAL A 17 7.83 5.43 -7.07
C VAL A 17 6.80 4.44 -6.53
N LEU A 18 6.92 3.15 -6.88
CA LEU A 18 6.00 2.11 -6.40
C LEU A 18 6.06 1.96 -4.87
N LEU A 19 7.26 2.07 -4.29
CA LEU A 19 7.46 2.02 -2.85
C LEU A 19 6.83 3.23 -2.16
N PHE A 20 6.94 4.43 -2.76
CA PHE A 20 6.30 5.64 -2.26
C PHE A 20 4.77 5.52 -2.25
N VAL A 21 4.17 5.05 -3.35
CA VAL A 21 2.72 4.83 -3.45
C VAL A 21 2.25 3.80 -2.41
N SER A 22 3.00 2.71 -2.22
CA SER A 22 2.69 1.68 -1.22
C SER A 22 2.77 2.19 0.22
N THR A 23 3.62 3.19 0.48
CA THR A 23 3.77 3.79 1.82
C THR A 23 2.60 4.75 2.12
N ILE A 24 2.16 5.53 1.12
CA ILE A 24 1.02 6.46 1.29
C ILE A 24 -0.30 5.68 1.37
N VAL A 25 -0.48 4.71 0.49
CA VAL A 25 -1.70 3.89 0.38
C VAL A 25 -1.43 2.58 1.12
N SER A 26 -1.23 2.67 2.44
CA SER A 26 -0.89 1.51 3.29
C SER A 26 -2.08 0.60 3.59
N GLN A 27 -2.79 0.12 2.55
CA GLN A 27 -3.85 -0.90 2.67
C GLN A 27 -3.18 -2.28 2.61
N TRP A 28 -2.70 -2.74 3.76
CA TRP A 28 -1.91 -3.97 3.93
C TRP A 28 -2.73 -5.24 3.72
N LEU A 29 -4.02 -5.22 4.08
CA LEU A 29 -4.93 -6.34 3.85
C LEU A 29 -6.24 -5.84 3.22
N VAL A 30 -6.53 -6.32 2.02
CA VAL A 30 -7.82 -6.09 1.34
C VAL A 30 -8.45 -7.46 1.10
N ASN A 31 -9.41 -7.84 1.93
CA ASN A 31 -10.11 -9.11 1.82
C ASN A 31 -11.62 -8.88 1.75
N GLY A 32 -12.15 -8.69 0.54
CA GLY A 32 -13.58 -8.53 0.25
C GLY A 32 -14.25 -7.43 1.08
N GLU A 33 -14.87 -7.85 2.19
CA GLU A 33 -15.59 -7.04 3.17
C GLU A 33 -14.66 -6.36 4.19
N HIS A 34 -13.35 -6.61 4.19
CA HIS A 34 -12.41 -6.05 5.17
C HIS A 34 -11.24 -5.34 4.47
N ARG A 35 -11.05 -4.06 4.78
CA ARG A 35 -9.88 -3.25 4.39
C ARG A 35 -9.14 -2.83 5.66
N ALA A 36 -7.95 -3.38 5.87
CA ALA A 36 -7.07 -2.96 6.94
C ALA A 36 -5.95 -2.10 6.38
N ASP A 37 -5.99 -0.82 6.73
CA ASP A 37 -4.89 0.12 6.59
C ASP A 37 -4.01 0.08 7.84
N LEU A 38 -2.76 0.56 7.72
CA LEU A 38 -1.80 0.60 8.83
C LEU A 38 -2.33 1.31 10.09
N TRP A 39 -3.25 2.27 9.91
CA TRP A 39 -3.80 3.09 11.00
C TRP A 39 -5.23 2.69 11.38
N GLN A 40 -5.97 2.05 10.47
CA GLN A 40 -7.41 1.84 10.60
C GLN A 40 -7.82 0.50 9.98
N ASN A 41 -8.59 -0.28 10.72
CA ASN A 41 -9.20 -1.51 10.22
C ASN A 41 -10.69 -1.25 9.96
N CYS A 42 -11.07 -1.26 8.69
CA CYS A 42 -12.43 -1.00 8.23
C CYS A 42 -13.09 -2.29 7.74
N THR A 43 -14.24 -2.62 8.31
CA THR A 43 -15.13 -3.69 7.86
C THR A 43 -16.33 -3.10 7.15
N SER A 44 -16.47 -3.42 5.87
CA SER A 44 -17.62 -3.16 5.02
C SER A 44 -18.49 -4.40 4.98
N GLY A 45 -19.29 -4.61 6.04
CA GLY A 45 -20.36 -5.61 6.08
C GLY A 45 -21.74 -4.95 5.96
N SER A 46 -22.70 -5.33 6.83
CA SER A 46 -24.01 -4.66 6.94
C SER A 46 -23.94 -3.18 7.34
N SER A 47 -22.82 -2.74 7.89
CA SER A 47 -22.53 -1.36 8.28
C SER A 47 -21.02 -1.10 8.18
N PHE A 48 -20.64 0.07 7.67
CA PHE A 48 -19.24 0.46 7.53
C PHE A 48 -18.67 0.87 8.90
N HIS A 49 -17.84 0.02 9.49
CA HIS A 49 -17.19 0.29 10.77
C HIS A 49 -15.68 0.36 10.59
N CYS A 50 -15.08 1.50 10.94
CA CYS A 50 -13.64 1.69 10.99
C CYS A 50 -13.19 1.85 12.44
N LEU A 51 -12.24 1.02 12.84
CA LEU A 51 -11.61 1.05 14.17
C LEU A 51 -10.14 1.41 14.00
N ALA A 52 -9.59 2.26 14.86
CA ALA A 52 -8.15 2.51 14.87
C ALA A 52 -7.41 1.21 15.21
N SER A 53 -6.34 0.89 14.47
CA SER A 53 -5.57 -0.34 14.73
C SER A 53 -4.76 -0.26 16.04
N SER A 54 -4.58 0.95 16.58
CA SER A 54 -3.93 1.19 17.87
C SER A 54 -4.97 1.68 18.87
N SER A 55 -5.37 0.83 19.81
CA SER A 55 -6.03 1.25 21.03
C SER A 55 -4.94 1.72 22.00
N ASN A 56 -4.89 3.01 22.31
CA ASN A 56 -4.17 3.50 23.48
C ASN A 56 -5.16 3.52 24.65
#